data_AF-A0A7W0SS90-F1
#
_entry.id   AF-A0A7W0SS90-F1
#
_cell.length_a   1.000
_cell.length_b   1.000
_cell.length_c   1.000
_cell.angle_alpha   90.00
_cell.angle_beta   90.00
_cell.angle_gamma   90.00
#
_symmetry.space_group_name_H-M   'P 1'
#
loop_
_entity.id
_entity.type
_entity.pdbx_description
1 polymer ?
#
loop_
_entity_poly.entity_id
_entity_poly.type
_entity_poly.pdbx_seq_one_letter_code
_entity_poly.pdbx_strand_id
1 'polypeptide(L)'
;MRPRPARLERLPQQYFAALLARVAATAASDGDPVVDLGRGNPEAGPPEHVVARLTEAARKPSAHGYPPFRGLPALREAVVARYATVYGVQLDPHREVAVLP
;
A
#
# COMPACT_ATOMS: atom_id res chain seq x y z
N MET A 1 -23.93 23.72 -8.53
CA MET A 1 -22.90 22.65 -8.53
C MET A 1 -21.79 23.05 -9.48
N ARG A 2 -20.51 22.85 -9.11
CA ARG A 2 -19.39 23.06 -10.06
C ARG A 2 -19.41 21.94 -11.11
N PRO A 3 -19.12 22.23 -12.39
CA PRO A 3 -19.03 21.21 -13.41
C PRO A 3 -17.90 20.22 -13.10
N ARG A 4 -18.07 18.96 -13.52
CA ARG A 4 -17.07 17.90 -13.37
C ARG A 4 -15.79 18.32 -14.12
N PRO A 5 -14.59 18.20 -13.53
CA PRO A 5 -13.35 18.51 -14.23
C PRO A 5 -13.13 17.59 -15.44
N ALA A 6 -12.83 18.17 -16.61
CA ALA A 6 -12.56 17.42 -17.85
C ALA A 6 -11.42 16.39 -17.71
N ARG A 7 -10.47 16.59 -16.78
CA ARG A 7 -9.41 15.61 -16.51
C ARG A 7 -9.94 14.24 -16.10
N LEU A 8 -11.12 14.18 -15.47
CA LEU A 8 -11.75 12.92 -15.07
C LEU A 8 -12.33 12.13 -16.25
N GLU A 9 -12.52 12.76 -17.41
CA GLU A 9 -13.01 12.09 -18.63
C GLU A 9 -11.90 11.28 -19.31
N ARG A 10 -10.63 11.59 -19.00
CA ARG A 10 -9.45 10.89 -19.54
C ARG A 10 -9.03 9.67 -18.72
N LEU A 11 -9.69 9.41 -17.58
CA LEU A 11 -9.35 8.24 -16.77
C LEU A 11 -9.80 6.97 -17.52
N PRO A 12 -8.91 5.98 -17.70
CA PRO A 12 -9.29 4.74 -18.35
C PRO A 12 -10.32 3.98 -17.51
N GLN A 13 -11.11 3.15 -18.17
CA GLN A 13 -11.97 2.22 -17.45
C GLN A 13 -11.14 1.28 -16.57
N GLN A 14 -11.64 1.03 -15.36
CA GLN A 14 -11.01 0.13 -14.41
C GLN A 14 -11.31 -1.33 -14.80
N TYR A 15 -10.63 -1.82 -15.84
CA TYR A 15 -10.81 -3.16 -16.39
C TYR A 15 -10.80 -4.25 -15.30
N PHE A 16 -9.83 -4.20 -14.40
CA PHE A 16 -9.71 -5.19 -13.32
C PHE A 16 -10.86 -5.13 -12.32
N ALA A 17 -11.45 -3.97 -12.05
CA ALA A 17 -12.61 -3.89 -11.18
C ALA A 17 -13.82 -4.62 -11.79
N ALA A 18 -14.05 -4.45 -13.09
CA ALA A 18 -15.12 -5.16 -13.80
C ALA A 18 -14.86 -6.67 -13.87
N LEU A 19 -13.60 -7.08 -14.10
CA LEU A 19 -13.21 -8.48 -14.09
C LEU A 19 -13.43 -9.12 -12.72
N LEU A 20 -12.94 -8.49 -11.64
CA LEU A 20 -13.08 -8.98 -10.27
C LEU A 20 -14.54 -9.09 -9.84
N ALA A 21 -15.40 -8.16 -10.27
CA ALA A 21 -16.84 -8.23 -10.02
C ALA A 21 -17.47 -9.47 -10.69
N ARG A 22 -17.07 -9.80 -11.93
CA ARG A 22 -17.54 -11.00 -12.63
C ARG A 22 -17.05 -12.27 -11.96
N VAL A 23 -15.76 -12.32 -11.58
CA VAL A 23 -15.18 -13.46 -10.86
C VAL A 23 -15.90 -13.70 -9.54
N ALA A 24 -16.17 -12.64 -8.77
CA ALA A 24 -16.92 -12.73 -7.52
C ALA A 24 -18.36 -13.24 -7.73
N ALA A 25 -19.04 -12.78 -8.78
CA ALA A 25 -20.38 -13.27 -9.13
C ALA A 25 -20.37 -14.76 -9.52
N THR A 26 -19.38 -15.21 -10.28
CA THR A 26 -19.22 -16.63 -10.63
C THR A 26 -18.90 -17.48 -9.40
N ALA A 27 -18.00 -17.03 -8.53
CA ALA A 27 -17.63 -17.73 -7.30
C ALA A 27 -18.81 -17.84 -6.30
N ALA A 28 -19.81 -16.97 -6.40
CA ALA A 28 -21.02 -17.00 -5.58
C ALA A 28 -22.15 -17.86 -6.17
N SER A 29 -21.98 -18.42 -7.37
CA SER A 29 -22.96 -19.30 -8.00
C SER A 29 -22.78 -20.76 -7.56
N ASP A 30 -23.81 -21.60 -7.70
CA ASP A 30 -23.79 -23.04 -7.35
C ASP A 30 -22.91 -23.90 -8.28
N GLY A 31 -21.94 -23.30 -8.96
CA GLY A 31 -21.02 -23.97 -9.88
C GLY A 31 -19.77 -24.51 -9.21
N ASP A 32 -18.80 -24.92 -10.03
CA ASP A 32 -17.51 -25.42 -9.55
C ASP A 32 -16.72 -24.34 -8.80
N PRO A 33 -15.92 -24.72 -7.79
CA PRO A 33 -15.08 -23.78 -7.05
C PRO A 33 -14.12 -23.01 -7.97
N VAL A 34 -14.11 -21.69 -7.82
CA VAL A 34 -13.20 -20.82 -8.57
C VAL A 34 -11.85 -20.73 -7.86
N VAL A 35 -10.78 -21.07 -8.57
CA VAL A 35 -9.39 -20.84 -8.12
C VAL A 35 -8.88 -19.53 -8.70
N ASP A 36 -8.65 -18.53 -7.84
CA ASP A 36 -8.16 -17.22 -8.29
C ASP A 36 -6.64 -17.15 -8.28
N LEU A 37 -6.06 -17.31 -9.47
CA LEU A 37 -4.62 -17.10 -9.74
C LEU A 37 -4.35 -15.74 -10.42
N GLY A 38 -5.35 -14.86 -10.49
CA GLY A 38 -5.28 -13.59 -11.20
C GLY A 38 -4.88 -12.40 -10.31
N ARG A 39 -4.93 -12.56 -8.98
CA ARG A 39 -4.54 -11.51 -8.02
C ARG A 39 -3.12 -11.74 -7.51
N GLY A 40 -2.26 -10.72 -7.60
CA GLY A 40 -0.92 -10.72 -7.01
C GLY A 40 -0.89 -10.49 -5.50
N ASN A 41 -1.91 -10.95 -4.76
CA ASN A 41 -1.94 -10.80 -3.30
C ASN A 41 -1.13 -11.94 -2.67
N PRO A 42 -0.12 -11.67 -1.81
CA PRO A 42 0.58 -12.71 -1.09
C PRO A 42 -0.39 -13.55 -0.23
N GLU A 43 -0.20 -14.87 -0.21
CA GLU A 43 -1.00 -15.78 0.62
C GLU A 43 -0.55 -15.74 2.09
N ALA A 44 0.74 -15.51 2.32
CA ALA A 44 1.31 -15.37 3.65
C ALA A 44 1.11 -13.95 4.19
N GLY A 45 0.75 -13.86 5.47
CA GLY A 45 0.70 -12.58 6.18
C GLY A 45 2.09 -11.92 6.33
N PRO A 46 2.13 -10.66 6.80
CA PRO A 46 3.39 -9.99 7.09
C PRO A 46 4.17 -10.73 8.19
N PRO A 47 5.51 -10.59 8.23
CA PRO A 47 6.33 -11.18 9.29
C PRO A 47 5.88 -10.73 10.70
N GLU A 48 5.92 -11.64 11.68
CA GLU A 48 5.39 -11.42 13.03
C GLU A 48 5.96 -10.16 13.71
N HIS A 49 7.26 -9.91 13.56
CA HIS A 49 7.90 -8.73 14.15
C HIS A 49 7.34 -7.40 13.62
N VAL A 50 6.83 -7.37 12.38
CA VAL A 50 6.20 -6.19 11.79
C VAL A 50 4.85 -5.93 12.45
N VAL A 51 4.04 -6.99 12.61
CA VAL A 51 2.75 -6.92 13.31
C VAL A 51 2.96 -6.48 14.76
N ALA A 52 3.93 -7.07 15.46
CA ALA A 52 4.26 -6.71 16.83
C ALA A 52 4.66 -5.22 16.96
N ARG A 53 5.49 -4.69 16.05
CA ARG A 53 5.87 -3.27 16.06
C ARG A 53 4.72 -2.34 15.74
N LEU A 54 3.83 -2.72 14.83
CA LEU A 54 2.60 -1.97 14.59
C LEU A 54 1.73 -1.92 15.85
N THR A 55 1.52 -3.06 16.51
CA THR A 55 0.75 -3.13 17.77
C THR A 55 1.38 -2.29 18.87
N GLU A 56 2.71 -2.34 19.04
CA GLU A 56 3.43 -1.51 20.00
C GLU A 56 3.26 -0.02 19.69
N ALA A 57 3.43 0.39 18.43
CA ALA A 57 3.28 1.77 18.01
C ALA A 57 1.85 2.29 18.22
N ALA A 58 0.84 1.49 17.90
CA ALA A 58 -0.56 1.83 18.08
C ALA A 58 -0.97 2.01 19.55
N ARG A 59 -0.23 1.45 20.50
CA ARG A 59 -0.47 1.63 21.94
C ARG A 59 0.17 2.91 22.52
N LYS A 60 1.01 3.62 21.75
CA LYS A 60 1.68 4.83 22.21
C LYS A 60 0.71 6.02 22.12
N PRO A 61 0.40 6.72 23.22
CA PRO A 61 -0.51 7.87 23.19
C PRO A 61 -0.08 8.97 22.21
N SER A 62 1.23 9.11 21.97
CA SER A 62 1.80 10.08 21.02
C SER A 62 1.61 9.70 19.55
N ALA A 63 1.20 8.47 19.22
CA ALA A 63 1.09 7.99 17.84
C ALA A 63 -0.24 8.36 17.17
N HIS A 64 -1.19 8.94 17.89
CA HIS A 64 -2.54 9.22 17.37
C HIS A 64 -2.69 10.61 16.73
N GLY A 65 -1.69 11.47 16.89
CA GLY A 65 -1.68 12.80 16.30
C GLY A 65 -1.32 12.79 14.81
N TYR A 66 -1.35 13.97 14.18
CA TYR A 66 -0.90 14.13 12.81
C TYR A 66 0.59 13.77 12.67
N PRO A 67 0.97 12.91 11.71
CA PRO A 67 2.36 12.66 11.41
C PRO A 67 2.99 13.89 10.73
N PRO A 68 4.33 14.00 10.72
CA PRO A 68 5.01 14.99 9.90
C PRO A 68 4.64 14.84 8.42
N PHE A 69 4.43 15.95 7.72
CA PHE A 69 4.04 15.94 6.29
C PHE A 69 5.00 15.17 5.38
N ARG A 70 6.28 15.09 5.74
CA ARG A 70 7.32 14.37 4.98
C ARG A 70 7.52 12.92 5.44
N GLY A 71 6.67 12.42 6.34
CA GLY A 71 6.87 11.16 7.02
C GLY A 71 7.89 11.24 8.17
N LEU A 72 7.92 10.18 8.98
CA LEU A 72 8.79 10.09 10.15
C LEU A 72 10.28 10.12 9.72
N PRO A 73 11.14 10.93 10.38
CA PRO A 73 12.59 10.94 10.10
C PRO A 73 13.22 9.55 10.18
N ALA A 74 12.92 8.82 11.26
CA ALA A 74 13.44 7.46 11.46
C ALA A 74 13.03 6.48 10.35
N LEU A 75 11.85 6.65 9.74
CA LEU A 75 11.44 5.82 8.61
C LEU A 75 12.28 6.14 7.36
N ARG A 76 12.52 7.43 7.09
CA ARG A 76 13.35 7.84 5.95
C ARG A 76 14.79 7.35 6.08
N GLU A 77 15.37 7.45 7.28
CA GLU A 77 16.70 6.89 7.58
C GLU A 77 16.74 5.36 7.40
N ALA A 78 15.72 4.63 7.86
CA ALA A 78 15.63 3.19 7.68
C ALA A 78 15.56 2.79 6.19
N VAL A 79 14.87 3.56 5.36
CA VAL A 79 14.83 3.36 3.90
C VAL A 79 16.22 3.55 3.28
N VAL A 80 16.94 4.62 3.67
CA VAL A 80 18.32 4.85 3.20
C VAL A 80 19.25 3.70 3.60
N ALA A 81 19.20 3.26 4.86
CA ALA A 81 20.02 2.15 5.35
C ALA A 81 19.70 0.83 4.60
N ARG A 82 18.42 0.59 4.29
CA ARG A 82 17.98 -0.55 3.47
C ARG A 82 18.57 -0.47 2.06
N TYR A 83 18.49 0.70 1.42
CA TYR A 83 19.03 0.89 0.07
C TYR A 83 20.54 0.69 0.00
N ALA A 84 21.27 1.19 1.00
CA ALA A 84 22.70 0.96 1.11
C ALA A 84 23.03 -0.54 1.27
N THR A 85 22.29 -1.25 2.13
CA THR A 85 22.56 -2.66 2.42
C THR A 85 22.22 -3.59 1.25
N VAL A 86 21.07 -3.36 0.60
CA VAL A 86 20.55 -4.25 -0.44
C VAL A 86 21.14 -3.93 -1.81
N TYR A 87 21.36 -2.64 -2.10
CA TYR A 87 21.72 -2.18 -3.44
C TYR A 87 23.06 -1.42 -3.48
N GLY A 88 23.70 -1.14 -2.35
CA GLY A 88 24.92 -0.33 -2.30
C GLY A 88 24.71 1.16 -2.61
N VAL A 89 23.46 1.62 -2.66
CA VAL A 89 23.11 3.00 -3.05
C VAL A 89 23.05 3.90 -1.82
N GLN A 90 23.80 5.00 -1.85
CA GLN A 90 23.72 6.06 -0.84
C GLN A 90 22.66 7.08 -1.23
N LEU A 91 21.82 7.48 -0.28
CA LEU A 91 20.72 8.43 -0.47
C LEU A 91 20.69 9.46 0.66
N ASP A 92 20.28 10.69 0.36
CA ASP A 92 19.97 11.73 1.33
C ASP A 92 18.51 11.56 1.83
N PRO A 93 18.28 11.26 3.13
CA PRO A 93 16.93 11.02 3.66
C PRO A 93 16.03 12.27 3.63
N HIS A 94 16.57 13.47 3.43
CA HIS A 94 15.81 14.73 3.36
C HIS A 94 15.46 15.15 1.94
N ARG A 95 16.22 14.68 0.94
CA ARG A 95 16.10 15.13 -0.46
C ARG A 95 15.68 14.01 -1.42
N GLU A 96 15.98 12.77 -1.10
CA GLU A 96 15.86 11.64 -2.02
C GLU A 96 14.89 10.55 -1.52
N VAL A 97 14.20 10.80 -0.40
CA VAL A 97 13.17 9.89 0.14
C VAL A 97 11.86 10.65 0.38
N ALA A 98 10.79 10.19 -0.27
CA ALA A 98 9.42 10.64 -0.04
C ALA A 98 8.57 9.48 0.47
N VAL A 99 7.87 9.68 1.58
CA VAL A 99 6.90 8.73 2.13
C VAL A 99 5.53 9.10 1.59
N LEU A 100 4.86 8.14 0.95
CA LEU A 100 3.52 8.33 0.41
C LEU A 100 2.48 7.71 1.36
N PRO A 101 1.31 8.35 1.54
CA PRO A 101 0.19 7.80 2.30
C PRO A 101 -0.51 6.66 1.55
#